data_AF-A0AAW6BZ83-F1
#
_entry.id   AF-A0AAW6BZ83-F1
#
_cell.length_a   1.000
_cell.length_b   1.000
_cell.length_c   1.000
_cell.angle_alpha   90.00
_cell.angle_beta   90.00
_cell.angle_gamma   90.00
#
_symmetry.space_group_name_H-M   'P 1'
#
loop_
_entity.id
_entity.type
_entity.pdbx_description
1 polymer ?
#
loop_
_entity_poly.entity_id
_entity_poly.type
_entity_poly.pdbx_seq_one_letter_code
_entity_poly.pdbx_strand_id
1 'polypeptide(L)'
;MAYEPTTWNDGDLITAEKMNKLEQGVKNEQVGPQGPKGDPGAQGPKGEKGDPGAQGPKGDTGAAGPSYTLQAATTSALGGVKQAAAVPDAAAAPTKEEFNALLASLRAAGIIVSS
;
A
#
# COMPACT_ATOMS: atom_id res chain seq x y z
N MET A 1 57.77 -28.91 49.11
CA MET A 1 58.27 -30.07 49.86
C MET A 1 57.60 -31.30 49.27
N ALA A 2 58.35 -32.18 48.62
CA ALA A 2 57.79 -33.37 48.01
C ALA A 2 57.26 -34.31 49.11
N TYR A 3 56.04 -34.82 48.95
CA TYR A 3 55.49 -35.83 49.86
C TYR A 3 56.27 -37.14 49.68
N GLU A 4 56.97 -37.60 50.72
CA GLU A 4 57.55 -38.94 50.71
C GLU A 4 56.48 -39.96 51.13
N PRO A 5 56.06 -40.88 50.23
CA PRO A 5 55.06 -41.89 50.53
C PRO A 5 55.55 -42.82 51.63
N THR A 6 54.67 -43.15 52.58
CA THR A 6 55.00 -44.12 53.63
C THR A 6 54.72 -45.53 53.11
N THR A 7 55.73 -46.40 53.16
CA THR A 7 55.61 -47.83 52.82
C THR A 7 55.22 -48.61 54.08
N TRP A 8 54.17 -49.43 53.99
CA TRP A 8 53.64 -50.21 55.13
C TRP A 8 53.96 -51.70 54.95
N ASN A 9 54.40 -52.38 56.01
CA ASN A 9 54.59 -53.84 56.02
C ASN A 9 53.48 -54.53 56.83
N ASP A 10 53.25 -55.81 56.54
CA ASP A 10 52.21 -56.59 57.21
C ASP A 10 52.56 -56.79 58.70
N GLY A 11 51.71 -56.28 59.59
CA GLY A 11 51.93 -56.26 61.05
C GLY A 11 52.31 -54.90 61.64
N ASP A 12 52.52 -53.85 60.83
CA ASP A 12 52.80 -52.50 61.32
C ASP A 12 51.54 -51.85 61.94
N LEU A 13 51.67 -51.36 63.19
CA LEU A 13 50.62 -50.59 63.86
C LEU A 13 50.48 -49.19 63.22
N ILE A 14 49.25 -48.83 62.84
CA ILE A 14 48.89 -47.49 62.36
C ILE A 14 48.83 -46.55 63.57
N THR A 15 49.83 -45.68 63.71
CA THR A 15 49.84 -44.63 64.75
C THR A 15 49.11 -43.37 64.27
N ALA A 16 48.58 -42.59 65.21
CA ALA A 16 47.88 -41.33 64.91
C ALA A 16 48.73 -40.34 64.10
N GLU A 17 50.05 -40.31 64.32
CA GLU A 17 50.97 -39.48 63.54
C GLU A 17 51.01 -39.85 62.05
N LYS A 18 51.01 -41.15 61.74
CA LYS A 18 51.03 -41.62 60.35
C LYS A 18 49.70 -41.33 59.64
N MET A 19 48.58 -41.43 60.36
CA MET A 19 47.27 -41.04 59.84
C MET A 19 47.18 -39.54 59.56
N ASN A 20 47.65 -38.70 60.49
CA ASN A 20 47.71 -37.24 60.29
C ASN A 20 48.60 -36.85 59.09
N LYS A 21 49.72 -37.54 58.87
CA LYS A 21 50.61 -37.29 57.71
C LYS A 21 49.89 -37.60 56.39
N LEU A 22 49.12 -38.67 56.34
CA LEU A 22 48.36 -39.05 55.14
C LEU A 22 47.24 -38.05 54.85
N GLU A 23 46.51 -37.62 55.88
CA GLU A 23 45.47 -36.59 55.75
C GLU A 23 46.03 -35.25 55.27
N GLN A 24 47.22 -34.85 55.74
CA GLN A 24 47.89 -33.63 55.26
C GLN A 24 48.30 -33.75 53.79
N GLY A 25 48.71 -34.93 53.33
CA GLY A 25 49.01 -35.18 51.92
C GLY A 25 47.77 -34.97 51.03
N VAL A 26 46.65 -35.59 51.40
CA VAL A 26 45.39 -35.50 50.65
C VAL A 26 44.82 -34.08 50.64
N LYS A 27 44.92 -33.35 51.75
CA LYS A 27 44.40 -31.98 51.86
C LYS A 27 45.10 -30.98 50.94
N ASN A 28 46.38 -31.21 50.62
CA ASN A 28 47.15 -30.34 49.75
C ASN A 28 46.85 -30.52 48.26
N GLU A 29 46.25 -31.64 47.84
CA GLU A 29 45.97 -31.93 46.42
C GLU A 29 44.53 -31.60 45.97
N GLN A 30 43.58 -31.43 46.90
CA GLN A 30 42.16 -31.45 46.53
C GLN A 30 41.54 -30.10 46.09
N VAL A 31 42.27 -28.98 46.02
CA VAL A 31 41.67 -27.70 45.60
C VAL A 31 42.52 -26.96 44.56
N GLY A 32 42.18 -27.15 43.28
CA GLY A 32 42.61 -26.26 42.20
C GLY A 32 41.77 -24.97 42.15
N PRO A 33 42.31 -23.84 41.66
CA PRO A 33 41.60 -22.56 41.63
C PRO A 33 40.38 -22.60 40.70
N GLN A 34 39.32 -21.85 41.05
CA GLN A 34 38.14 -21.69 40.21
C GLN A 34 38.48 -20.93 38.92
N GLY A 35 37.99 -21.43 37.77
CA GLY A 35 38.23 -20.82 36.47
C GLY A 35 37.63 -19.41 36.33
N PRO A 36 38.18 -18.55 35.46
CA PRO A 36 37.70 -17.18 35.29
C PRO A 36 36.26 -17.14 34.78
N LYS A 37 35.50 -16.14 35.23
CA LYS A 37 34.13 -15.88 34.75
C LYS A 37 34.19 -15.44 33.28
N GLY A 38 33.31 -15.99 32.44
CA GLY A 38 33.23 -15.63 31.02
C GLY A 38 32.74 -14.19 30.79
N ASP A 39 33.18 -13.59 29.69
CA ASP A 39 32.87 -12.21 29.30
C ASP A 39 31.37 -12.00 28.99
N PRO A 40 30.83 -10.78 29.18
CA PRO A 40 29.48 -10.44 28.76
C PRO A 40 29.27 -10.62 27.25
N GLY A 41 28.08 -11.11 26.86
CA GLY A 41 27.72 -11.27 25.45
C GLY A 41 27.63 -9.94 24.69
N ALA A 42 27.90 -9.99 23.38
CA ALA A 42 27.83 -8.81 22.50
C ALA A 42 26.41 -8.25 22.38
N GLN A 43 26.29 -6.93 22.20
CA GLN A 43 25.02 -6.27 21.93
C GLN A 43 24.43 -6.75 20.59
N GLY A 44 23.13 -7.03 20.58
CA GLY A 44 22.42 -7.46 19.37
C GLY A 44 22.40 -6.41 18.25
N PRO A 45 22.20 -6.83 16.98
CA PRO A 45 22.20 -5.92 15.84
C PRO A 45 21.03 -4.93 15.90
N LYS A 46 21.22 -3.77 15.28
CA LYS A 46 20.16 -2.76 15.09
C LYS A 46 19.07 -3.33 14.17
N GLY A 47 17.81 -3.16 14.54
CA GLY A 47 16.68 -3.60 13.72
C GLY A 47 16.60 -2.89 12.36
N GLU A 48 16.01 -3.56 11.38
CA GLU A 48 15.86 -3.04 10.02
C GLU A 48 14.88 -1.85 9.95
N LYS A 49 15.06 -1.00 8.92
CA LYS A 49 14.18 0.14 8.66
C LYS A 49 12.84 -0.38 8.13
N GLY A 50 11.73 0.13 8.67
CA GLY A 50 10.39 -0.24 8.20
C GLY A 50 10.12 0.16 6.75
N ASP A 51 9.20 -0.57 6.12
CA ASP A 51 8.82 -0.38 4.72
C ASP A 51 8.15 0.98 4.44
N PRO A 52 8.22 1.48 3.18
CA PRO A 52 7.45 2.65 2.76
C PRO A 52 5.94 2.47 2.94
N GLY A 53 5.24 3.56 3.26
CA GLY A 53 3.78 3.56 3.37
C GLY A 53 3.07 3.28 2.05
N ALA A 54 1.83 2.77 2.14
CA ALA A 54 1.01 2.49 0.97
C ALA A 54 0.63 3.77 0.21
N GLN A 55 0.40 3.63 -1.11
CA GLN A 55 -0.14 4.71 -1.93
C GLN A 55 -1.54 5.13 -1.45
N GLY A 56 -1.83 6.43 -1.45
CA GLY A 56 -3.15 6.96 -1.10
C GLY A 56 -4.26 6.53 -2.06
N PRO A 57 -5.54 6.62 -1.65
CA PRO A 57 -6.66 6.23 -2.49
C PRO A 57 -6.76 7.12 -3.74
N LYS A 58 -7.37 6.56 -4.80
CA LYS A 58 -7.73 7.33 -5.99
C LYS A 58 -8.76 8.40 -5.59
N GLY A 59 -8.62 9.61 -6.15
CA GLY A 59 -9.59 10.68 -5.96
C GLY A 59 -10.96 10.38 -6.60
N ASP A 60 -11.98 11.06 -6.10
CA ASP A 60 -13.37 10.90 -6.55
C ASP A 60 -13.58 11.34 -8.00
N THR A 61 -14.63 10.83 -8.63
CA THR A 61 -15.06 11.27 -9.96
C THR A 61 -15.72 12.65 -9.86
N GLY A 62 -15.45 13.53 -10.82
CA GLY A 62 -16.05 14.87 -10.86
C GLY A 62 -17.58 14.85 -11.05
N ALA A 63 -18.23 15.95 -10.65
CA ALA A 63 -19.67 16.11 -10.81
C ALA A 63 -20.10 16.13 -12.29
N ALA A 64 -21.33 15.69 -12.56
CA ALA A 64 -21.93 15.80 -13.89
C ALA A 64 -22.09 17.28 -14.30
N GLY A 65 -21.94 17.56 -15.59
CA GLY A 65 -22.14 18.91 -16.14
C GLY A 65 -23.61 19.37 -16.08
N PRO A 66 -23.86 20.68 -16.28
CA PRO A 66 -25.23 21.21 -16.29
C PRO A 66 -26.04 20.66 -17.46
N SER A 67 -27.35 20.48 -17.25
CA SER A 67 -28.31 20.13 -18.31
C SER A 67 -28.56 21.34 -19.22
N TYR A 68 -28.71 21.10 -20.53
CA TYR A 68 -29.04 22.13 -21.52
C TYR A 68 -30.37 21.80 -22.20
N THR A 69 -31.24 22.80 -22.34
CA THR A 69 -32.48 22.71 -23.14
C THR A 69 -32.34 23.59 -24.37
N LEU A 70 -32.56 23.00 -25.56
CA LEU A 70 -32.50 23.74 -26.81
C LEU A 70 -33.76 24.60 -26.96
N GLN A 71 -33.58 25.92 -26.98
CA GLN A 71 -34.66 26.89 -27.21
C GLN A 71 -35.00 26.97 -28.71
N ALA A 72 -36.22 27.38 -29.05
CA ALA A 72 -36.59 27.66 -30.44
C ALA A 72 -35.83 28.89 -30.98
N ALA A 73 -35.50 28.87 -32.27
CA ALA A 73 -34.88 30.02 -32.93
C ALA A 73 -35.80 31.25 -32.90
N THR A 74 -35.20 32.43 -32.74
CA THR A 74 -35.90 33.72 -32.84
C THR A 74 -35.15 34.66 -33.76
N THR A 75 -35.75 35.78 -34.13
CA THR A 75 -35.07 36.81 -34.93
C THR A 75 -33.93 37.50 -34.18
N SER A 76 -33.83 37.33 -32.86
CA SER A 76 -32.82 37.95 -32.00
C SER A 76 -31.84 36.97 -31.35
N ALA A 77 -32.09 35.66 -31.45
CA ALA A 77 -31.28 34.64 -30.77
C ALA A 77 -31.27 33.31 -31.54
N LEU A 78 -30.10 32.67 -31.53
CA LEU A 78 -29.92 31.32 -32.07
C LEU A 78 -30.77 30.30 -31.30
N GLY A 79 -31.29 29.31 -32.01
CA GLY A 79 -32.06 28.23 -31.43
C GLY A 79 -32.35 27.13 -32.46
N GLY A 80 -33.08 26.10 -32.04
CA GLY A 80 -33.50 24.99 -32.89
C GLY A 80 -34.67 25.36 -33.79
N VAL A 81 -34.70 24.75 -34.98
CA VAL A 81 -35.84 24.71 -35.89
C VAL A 81 -36.24 23.26 -36.14
N LYS A 82 -37.48 23.03 -36.57
CA LYS A 82 -37.89 21.70 -37.03
C LYS A 82 -37.49 21.50 -38.48
N GLN A 83 -37.40 20.25 -38.92
CA GLN A 83 -37.31 19.95 -40.33
C GLN A 83 -38.61 20.35 -41.04
N ALA A 84 -38.49 21.07 -42.16
CA ALA A 84 -39.64 21.42 -42.97
C ALA A 84 -40.26 20.19 -43.65
N ALA A 85 -41.57 20.24 -43.87
CA ALA A 85 -42.25 19.22 -44.65
C ALA A 85 -41.72 19.21 -46.09
N ALA A 86 -41.66 18.03 -46.70
CA ALA A 86 -41.22 17.88 -48.08
C ALA A 86 -42.11 18.72 -49.01
N VAL A 87 -41.47 19.54 -49.84
CA VAL A 87 -42.10 20.28 -50.93
C VAL A 87 -41.61 19.64 -52.22
N PRO A 88 -42.51 19.17 -53.11
CA PRO A 88 -42.11 18.57 -54.37
C PRO A 88 -41.29 19.54 -55.23
N ASP A 89 -40.37 19.01 -56.02
CA ASP A 89 -39.64 19.81 -57.01
C ASP A 89 -40.59 20.32 -58.09
N ALA A 90 -40.40 21.57 -58.50
CA ALA A 90 -41.19 22.16 -59.58
C ALA A 90 -40.86 21.48 -60.91
N ALA A 91 -41.86 20.90 -61.56
CA ALA A 91 -41.72 20.26 -62.87
C ALA A 91 -41.69 21.26 -64.03
N ALA A 92 -42.03 22.52 -63.77
CA ALA A 92 -42.08 23.62 -64.72
C ALA A 92 -41.78 24.95 -64.01
N ALA A 93 -42.06 26.09 -64.67
CA ALA A 93 -41.94 27.39 -64.03
C ALA A 93 -42.82 27.43 -62.75
N PRO A 94 -42.24 27.82 -61.59
CA PRO A 94 -42.94 27.74 -60.32
C PRO A 94 -44.14 28.68 -60.30
N THR A 95 -45.26 28.14 -59.85
CA THR A 95 -46.53 28.83 -59.68
C THR A 95 -46.57 29.60 -58.36
N LYS A 96 -47.50 30.54 -58.24
CA LYS A 96 -47.72 31.27 -56.97
C LYS A 96 -48.17 30.31 -55.86
N GLU A 97 -48.90 29.27 -56.23
CA GLU A 97 -49.39 28.22 -55.35
C GLU A 97 -48.25 27.38 -54.78
N GLU A 98 -47.31 26.93 -55.62
CA GLU A 98 -46.11 26.20 -55.18
C GLU A 98 -45.23 27.05 -54.27
N PHE A 99 -45.06 28.33 -54.61
CA PHE A 99 -44.33 29.27 -53.75
C PHE A 99 -45.01 29.43 -52.39
N ASN A 100 -46.33 29.66 -52.36
CA ASN A 100 -47.07 29.79 -51.12
C ASN A 100 -47.04 28.51 -50.27
N ALA A 101 -47.06 27.34 -50.89
CA ALA A 101 -46.91 26.05 -50.22
C ALA A 101 -45.53 25.91 -49.56
N LEU A 102 -44.45 26.33 -50.24
CA LEU A 102 -43.12 26.39 -49.65
C LEU A 102 -43.07 27.32 -48.43
N LEU A 103 -43.62 28.52 -48.53
CA LEU A 103 -43.65 29.47 -47.41
C LEU A 103 -44.46 28.90 -46.24
N ALA A 104 -45.57 28.21 -46.50
CA ALA A 104 -46.34 27.54 -45.46
C ALA A 104 -45.52 26.44 -44.76
N SER A 105 -44.79 25.60 -45.52
CA SER A 105 -43.92 24.56 -44.96
C SER A 105 -42.82 25.16 -44.06
N LEU A 106 -42.16 26.23 -44.52
CA LEU A 106 -41.11 26.90 -43.75
C LEU A 106 -41.63 27.58 -42.47
N ARG A 107 -42.83 28.17 -42.50
CA ARG A 107 -43.49 28.74 -41.30
C ARG A 107 -43.86 27.65 -40.31
N ALA A 108 -44.43 26.53 -40.78
CA ALA A 108 -44.80 25.40 -39.94
C ALA A 108 -43.57 24.78 -39.23
N ALA A 109 -42.41 24.85 -39.87
CA ALA A 109 -41.13 24.37 -39.32
C ALA A 109 -40.48 25.35 -38.33
N GLY A 110 -41.01 26.57 -38.19
CA GLY A 110 -40.41 27.63 -37.38
C GLY A 110 -39.14 28.23 -38.00
N ILE A 111 -38.93 28.06 -39.31
CA ILE A 111 -37.74 28.56 -40.02
C ILE A 111 -37.90 30.04 -40.39
N ILE A 112 -39.12 30.44 -40.73
CA ILE A 112 -39.48 31.83 -41.02
C ILE A 112 -40.68 32.26 -40.17
N VAL A 113 -40.67 33.51 -39.73
CA VAL A 113 -41.79 34.12 -39.01
C VAL A 113 -42.93 34.45 -39.97
N SER A 114 -44.16 34.30 -39.50
CA SER A 114 -45.34 34.83 -40.20
C SER A 114 -45.35 36.35 -40.03
N SER A 115 -45.46 37.08 -41.15
CA SER A 115 -45.73 38.52 -41.15
C SER A 115 -47.12 38.82 -40.60
#